data_AF-A0A7W1ZAT8-F1
#
_entry.id   AF-A0A7W1ZAT8-F1
#
_cell.length_a   1.000
_cell.length_b   1.000
_cell.length_c   1.000
_cell.angle_alpha   90.00
_cell.angle_beta   90.00
_cell.angle_gamma   90.00
#
_symmetry.space_group_name_H-M   'P 1'
#
loop_
_entity.id
_entity.type
_entity.pdbx_description
1 polymer ?
#
loop_
_entity_poly.entity_id
_entity_poly.type
_entity_poly.pdbx_seq_one_letter_code
_entity_poly.pdbx_strand_id
1 'polypeptide(L)'
;MPSRIRHVTIDACNPYTLSRFWANVLGFVEDPDNPNSPDDPEALITDPTGQHPGLLFVPVPELKTLKNRVHLDLLPDQARDVTVDTLVADGATLVADHRKPDGAGWAVLADPEGNEFCVERSAAERDQDPPTDSGDRPYPPIHAVDERQLLEGMLDWYRDGVQRKVAGVSPFHARMTPLRSGTTIAGLIKHLALVEDSWFDGRFAGNAEPEPWASAPWDDDEDWEFHSANDEPMEALITLYDEACERSRQAAAGHELDDLAVNSTRRDFNLRFAYLHLIEETARHLGHLDALRELADGSIGE
;
A
#
# COMPACT_ATOMS: atom_id res chain seq x y z
N MET A 1 -23.01 -6.44 -25.01
CA MET A 1 -22.59 -5.25 -25.77
C MET A 1 -22.02 -4.26 -24.78
N PRO A 2 -20.79 -3.76 -24.96
CA PRO A 2 -20.27 -2.70 -24.08
C PRO A 2 -21.04 -1.40 -24.33
N SER A 3 -21.47 -0.75 -23.25
CA SER A 3 -22.10 0.57 -23.26
C SER A 3 -21.13 1.58 -22.65
N ARG A 4 -21.23 2.85 -23.07
CA ARG A 4 -20.45 3.96 -22.51
C ARG A 4 -21.39 4.92 -21.79
N ILE A 5 -20.90 5.54 -20.72
CA ILE A 5 -21.58 6.67 -20.11
C ILE A 5 -21.45 7.85 -21.08
N ARG A 6 -22.58 8.44 -21.48
CA ARG A 6 -22.59 9.58 -22.40
C ARG A 6 -22.44 10.90 -21.66
N HIS A 7 -23.14 11.06 -20.55
CA HIS A 7 -23.08 12.25 -19.70
C HIS A 7 -23.36 11.89 -18.24
N VAL A 8 -22.84 12.71 -17.34
CA VAL A 8 -23.20 12.75 -15.91
C VAL A 8 -24.10 13.95 -15.71
N THR A 9 -25.25 13.74 -15.06
CA THR A 9 -26.22 14.80 -14.81
C THR A 9 -26.05 15.36 -13.40
N ILE A 10 -26.04 16.69 -13.31
CA ILE A 10 -25.87 17.46 -12.08
C ILE A 10 -27.09 18.38 -11.93
N ASP A 11 -27.76 18.29 -10.79
CA ASP A 11 -28.84 19.21 -10.45
C ASP A 11 -28.26 20.60 -10.16
N ALA A 12 -28.87 21.64 -10.72
CA ALA A 12 -28.39 23.02 -10.63
C ALA A 12 -29.56 24.00 -10.42
N CYS A 13 -29.40 25.02 -9.60
CA CYS A 13 -30.34 26.14 -9.58
C CYS A 13 -30.19 27.07 -10.80
N ASN A 14 -28.98 27.16 -11.35
CA ASN A 14 -28.64 27.95 -12.53
C ASN A 14 -27.74 27.13 -13.49
N PRO A 15 -28.35 26.28 -14.34
CA PRO A 15 -27.63 25.43 -15.29
C PRO A 15 -26.64 26.17 -16.17
N TYR A 16 -27.00 27.37 -16.66
CA TYR A 16 -26.14 28.18 -17.52
C TYR A 16 -24.87 28.67 -16.81
N THR A 17 -24.98 29.06 -15.54
CA THR A 17 -23.81 29.54 -14.79
C THR A 17 -22.86 28.38 -14.49
N LEU A 18 -23.39 27.23 -14.06
CA LEU A 18 -22.55 26.05 -13.82
C LEU A 18 -21.95 25.49 -15.11
N SER A 19 -22.68 25.46 -16.22
CA SER A 19 -22.14 24.97 -17.49
C SER A 19 -20.94 25.80 -17.95
N ARG A 20 -21.01 27.13 -17.80
CA ARG A 20 -19.90 28.02 -18.12
C ARG A 20 -18.70 27.86 -17.20
N PHE A 21 -18.94 27.72 -15.90
CA PHE A 21 -17.89 27.45 -14.93
C PHE A 21 -17.17 26.14 -15.30
N TRP A 22 -17.91 25.05 -15.42
CA TRP A 22 -17.35 23.73 -15.71
C TRP A 22 -16.75 23.59 -17.12
N ALA A 23 -17.27 24.30 -18.12
CA ALA A 23 -16.66 24.39 -19.45
C ALA A 23 -15.25 24.97 -19.37
N ASN A 24 -15.06 26.04 -18.60
CA ASN A 24 -13.76 26.66 -18.37
C ASN A 24 -12.81 25.71 -17.60
N VAL A 25 -13.31 25.08 -16.53
CA VAL A 25 -12.51 24.15 -15.70
C VAL A 25 -11.99 22.96 -16.51
N LEU A 26 -12.85 22.37 -17.35
CA LEU A 26 -12.54 21.11 -18.04
C LEU A 26 -12.05 21.30 -19.48
N GLY A 27 -12.06 22.53 -20.00
CA GLY A 27 -11.86 22.78 -21.44
C GLY A 27 -12.94 22.16 -22.31
N PHE A 28 -14.12 21.90 -21.74
CA PHE A 28 -15.27 21.34 -22.46
C PHE A 28 -15.98 22.43 -23.26
N VAL A 29 -16.71 22.02 -24.29
CA VAL A 29 -17.39 22.93 -25.22
C VAL A 29 -18.89 22.68 -25.22
N GLU A 30 -19.63 23.75 -25.50
CA GLU A 30 -21.06 23.68 -25.80
C GLU A 30 -21.29 23.14 -27.21
N ASP A 31 -22.52 22.76 -27.53
CA ASP A 31 -22.90 22.44 -28.91
C ASP A 31 -22.83 23.72 -29.77
N PRO A 32 -21.98 23.78 -30.81
CA PRO A 32 -21.86 24.97 -31.65
C PRO A 32 -23.16 25.35 -32.38
N ASP A 33 -24.01 24.35 -32.67
CA ASP A 33 -25.28 24.55 -33.37
C ASP A 33 -26.43 24.88 -32.39
N ASN A 34 -26.23 24.62 -31.09
CA ASN A 34 -27.20 24.89 -30.02
C ASN A 34 -26.49 25.30 -28.71
N PRO A 35 -25.87 26.49 -28.66
CA PRO A 35 -25.15 26.96 -27.48
C PRO A 35 -26.10 27.17 -26.29
N ASN A 36 -25.56 27.03 -25.07
CA ASN A 36 -26.37 27.16 -23.86
C ASN A 36 -26.83 28.62 -23.66
N SER A 37 -28.06 28.79 -23.19
CA SER A 37 -28.69 30.06 -22.88
C SER A 37 -29.25 30.06 -21.45
N PRO A 38 -29.34 31.23 -20.77
CA PRO A 38 -29.98 31.34 -19.46
C PRO A 38 -31.43 30.82 -19.39
N ASP A 39 -32.14 30.82 -20.52
CA ASP A 39 -33.54 30.39 -20.60
C ASP A 39 -33.70 28.90 -20.99
N ASP A 40 -32.59 28.17 -21.18
CA ASP A 40 -32.65 26.77 -21.60
C ASP A 40 -33.10 25.85 -20.46
N PRO A 41 -33.85 24.77 -20.78
CA PRO A 41 -34.34 23.84 -19.78
C PRO A 41 -33.26 22.92 -19.18
N GLU A 42 -32.05 22.94 -19.76
CA GLU A 42 -30.85 22.23 -19.30
C GLU A 42 -29.63 22.83 -20.03
N ALA A 43 -28.43 22.63 -19.49
CA ALA A 43 -27.21 23.08 -20.14
C ALA A 43 -26.22 21.93 -20.26
N LEU A 44 -25.77 21.61 -21.49
CA LEU A 44 -24.85 20.52 -21.76
C LEU A 44 -23.48 21.06 -22.17
N ILE A 45 -22.42 20.46 -21.63
CA ILE A 45 -21.05 20.65 -22.08
C ILE A 45 -20.43 19.29 -22.38
N THR A 46 -19.59 19.24 -23.41
CA THR A 46 -18.99 18.00 -23.92
C THR A 46 -17.49 18.12 -24.06
N ASP A 47 -16.80 17.02 -23.82
CA ASP A 47 -15.38 16.89 -24.16
C ASP A 47 -15.20 16.96 -25.68
N PRO A 48 -14.47 17.95 -26.23
CA PRO A 48 -14.25 18.07 -27.67
C PRO A 48 -13.47 16.88 -28.25
N THR A 49 -12.76 16.11 -27.42
CA THR A 49 -12.02 14.90 -27.84
C THR A 49 -12.88 13.64 -27.84
N GLY A 50 -14.04 13.67 -27.16
CA GLY A 50 -14.95 12.54 -27.00
C GLY A 50 -14.40 11.39 -26.15
N GLN A 51 -13.36 11.63 -25.34
CA GLN A 51 -12.76 10.63 -24.46
C GLN A 51 -13.48 10.53 -23.12
N HIS A 52 -14.09 11.62 -22.66
CA HIS A 52 -14.79 11.73 -21.39
C HIS A 52 -16.30 11.95 -21.56
N PRO A 53 -17.13 11.50 -20.60
CA PRO A 53 -18.56 11.82 -20.60
C PRO A 53 -18.76 13.33 -20.45
N GLY A 54 -19.80 13.87 -21.10
CA GLY A 54 -20.20 15.26 -20.91
C GLY A 54 -20.81 15.52 -19.53
N LEU A 55 -20.99 16.79 -19.18
CA LEU A 55 -21.74 17.20 -17.99
C LEU A 55 -23.03 17.88 -18.42
N LEU A 56 -24.16 17.38 -17.91
CA LEU A 56 -25.49 17.93 -18.15
C LEU A 56 -26.01 18.57 -16.86
N PHE A 57 -26.31 19.86 -16.89
CA PHE A 57 -26.87 20.60 -15.77
C PHE A 57 -28.37 20.76 -15.93
N VAL A 58 -29.14 20.34 -14.93
CA VAL A 58 -30.62 20.32 -14.99
C VAL A 58 -31.20 21.20 -13.88
N PRO A 59 -32.16 22.09 -14.20
CA PRO A 59 -32.70 23.05 -13.24
C PRO A 59 -33.50 22.37 -12.13
N VAL A 60 -33.12 22.62 -10.88
CA VAL A 60 -33.89 22.29 -9.67
C VAL A 60 -34.12 23.55 -8.82
N PRO A 61 -35.25 23.66 -8.11
CA PRO A 61 -35.58 24.87 -7.35
C PRO A 61 -34.81 24.99 -6.03
N GLU A 62 -34.27 23.89 -5.50
CA GLU A 62 -33.54 23.86 -4.24
C GLU A 62 -32.03 23.82 -4.41
N LEU A 63 -31.32 24.61 -3.61
CA LEU A 63 -29.88 24.44 -3.43
C LEU A 63 -29.58 23.11 -2.72
N LYS A 64 -28.38 22.60 -2.97
CA LYS A 64 -27.82 21.43 -2.30
C LYS A 64 -27.80 21.60 -0.77
N THR A 65 -28.31 20.60 -0.05
CA THR A 65 -28.38 20.59 1.43
C THR A 65 -27.59 19.47 2.10
N LEU A 66 -27.13 18.48 1.34
CA LEU A 66 -26.35 17.33 1.81
C LEU A 66 -25.09 17.19 0.95
N LYS A 67 -24.16 16.33 1.37
CA LYS A 67 -22.95 16.00 0.60
C LYS A 67 -23.32 15.35 -0.75
N ASN A 68 -22.57 15.67 -1.79
CA ASN A 68 -22.66 14.98 -3.07
C ASN A 68 -22.46 13.46 -2.93
N ARG A 69 -23.25 12.68 -3.67
CA ARG A 69 -23.11 11.21 -3.75
C ARG A 69 -22.17 10.77 -4.87
N VAL A 70 -21.88 11.66 -5.80
CA VAL A 70 -20.90 11.50 -6.87
C VAL A 70 -19.85 12.57 -6.67
N HIS A 71 -18.58 12.18 -6.70
CA HIS A 71 -17.45 13.07 -6.47
C HIS A 71 -16.64 13.16 -7.77
N LEU A 72 -16.31 14.37 -8.21
CA LEU A 72 -15.42 14.61 -9.34
C LEU A 72 -14.02 14.94 -8.83
N ASP A 73 -13.02 14.17 -9.26
CA ASP A 73 -11.62 14.38 -8.91
C ASP A 73 -10.88 14.90 -10.15
N LEU A 74 -10.34 16.10 -10.05
CA LEU A 74 -9.64 16.77 -11.14
C LEU A 74 -8.15 16.42 -11.09
N LEU A 75 -7.62 15.94 -12.21
CA LEU A 75 -6.20 15.78 -12.46
C LEU A 75 -5.72 16.98 -13.30
N PRO A 76 -5.06 17.98 -12.70
CA PRO A 76 -4.64 19.16 -13.45
C PRO A 76 -3.39 18.89 -14.31
N ASP A 77 -3.28 19.58 -15.45
CA ASP A 77 -2.08 19.56 -16.30
C ASP A 77 -0.90 20.36 -15.70
N GLN A 78 -1.20 21.30 -14.80
CA GLN A 78 -0.25 22.13 -14.08
C GLN A 78 -0.28 21.84 -12.58
N ALA A 79 0.65 22.42 -11.83
CA ALA A 79 0.74 22.22 -10.38
C ALA A 79 -0.60 22.46 -9.67
N ARG A 80 -0.95 21.56 -8.74
CA ARG A 80 -2.24 21.57 -8.00
C ARG A 80 -2.55 22.95 -7.44
N ASP A 81 -1.59 23.57 -6.77
CA ASP A 81 -1.81 24.82 -6.06
C ASP A 81 -2.11 25.99 -7.01
N VAL A 82 -1.50 26.01 -8.21
CA VAL A 82 -1.81 27.01 -9.25
C VAL A 82 -3.23 26.81 -9.77
N THR A 83 -3.64 25.56 -9.96
CA THR A 83 -5.02 25.23 -10.37
C THR A 83 -6.03 25.64 -9.31
N VAL A 84 -5.77 25.33 -8.03
CA VAL A 84 -6.63 25.75 -6.90
C VAL A 84 -6.79 27.26 -6.87
N ASP A 85 -5.71 28.02 -6.97
CA ASP A 85 -5.75 29.49 -6.97
C ASP A 85 -6.56 30.04 -8.16
N THR A 86 -6.40 29.43 -9.34
CA THR A 86 -7.15 29.81 -10.55
C THR A 86 -8.65 29.54 -10.37
N LEU A 87 -9.01 28.36 -9.89
CA LEU A 87 -10.42 27.97 -9.70
C LEU A 87 -11.10 28.83 -8.64
N VAL A 88 -10.40 29.18 -7.56
CA VAL A 88 -10.92 30.11 -6.55
C VAL A 88 -11.14 31.50 -7.12
N ALA A 89 -10.23 31.99 -7.97
CA ALA A 89 -10.43 33.26 -8.68
C ALA A 89 -11.64 33.23 -9.64
N ASP A 90 -11.95 32.06 -10.20
CA ASP A 90 -13.07 31.82 -11.12
C ASP A 90 -14.41 31.52 -10.40
N GLY A 91 -14.44 31.62 -9.07
CA GLY A 91 -15.67 31.54 -8.27
C GLY A 91 -15.88 30.23 -7.51
N ALA A 92 -14.91 29.31 -7.54
CA ALA A 92 -14.92 28.16 -6.65
C ALA A 92 -14.58 28.58 -5.21
N THR A 93 -14.98 27.75 -4.24
CA THR A 93 -14.66 27.95 -2.82
C THR A 93 -13.84 26.79 -2.28
N LEU A 94 -12.71 27.05 -1.62
CA LEU A 94 -11.98 26.00 -0.89
C LEU A 94 -12.78 25.58 0.35
N VAL A 95 -13.22 24.32 0.38
CA VAL A 95 -14.05 23.75 1.45
C VAL A 95 -13.22 23.03 2.50
N ALA A 96 -12.24 22.23 2.06
CA ALA A 96 -11.35 21.50 2.95
C ALA A 96 -9.97 21.34 2.31
N ASP A 97 -8.94 21.51 3.13
CA ASP A 97 -7.55 21.36 2.71
C ASP A 97 -6.97 20.07 3.31
N HIS A 98 -6.79 19.06 2.46
CA HIS A 98 -6.19 17.78 2.82
C HIS A 98 -4.77 17.64 2.25
N ARG A 99 -4.16 18.74 1.81
CA ARG A 99 -2.77 18.77 1.37
C ARG A 99 -1.86 18.53 2.56
N LYS A 100 -0.88 17.66 2.37
CA LYS A 100 0.10 17.28 3.39
C LYS A 100 1.41 18.06 3.19
N PRO A 101 2.22 18.24 4.25
CA PRO A 101 3.52 18.92 4.15
C PRO A 101 4.51 18.26 3.18
N ASP A 102 4.36 16.95 2.94
CA ASP A 102 5.13 16.17 1.98
C ASP A 102 4.71 16.41 0.52
N GLY A 103 3.72 17.27 0.28
CA GLY A 103 3.15 17.57 -1.03
C GLY A 103 1.94 16.71 -1.39
N ALA A 104 1.74 15.55 -0.77
CA ALA A 104 0.65 14.62 -1.06
C ALA A 104 -0.74 15.16 -0.66
N GLY A 105 -1.78 14.35 -0.89
CA GLY A 105 -3.17 14.72 -0.62
C GLY A 105 -3.81 15.58 -1.71
N TRP A 106 -4.93 16.24 -1.37
CA TRP A 106 -5.78 16.98 -2.31
C TRP A 106 -6.45 18.19 -1.66
N ALA A 107 -6.99 19.08 -2.47
CA ALA A 107 -7.83 20.19 -2.01
C ALA A 107 -9.29 19.93 -2.42
N VAL A 108 -10.24 20.08 -1.50
CA VAL A 108 -11.67 19.99 -1.78
C VAL A 108 -12.21 21.39 -2.04
N LEU A 109 -12.69 21.63 -3.24
CA LEU A 109 -13.35 22.86 -3.64
C LEU A 109 -14.85 22.61 -3.82
N ALA A 110 -15.63 23.69 -3.80
CA ALA A 110 -17.01 23.71 -4.24
C ALA A 110 -17.17 24.66 -5.42
N ASP A 111 -18.00 24.27 -6.38
CA ASP A 111 -18.42 25.15 -7.48
C ASP A 111 -19.33 26.30 -6.96
N PRO A 112 -19.75 27.26 -7.81
CA PRO A 112 -20.58 28.38 -7.38
C PRO A 112 -21.92 28.01 -6.71
N GLU A 113 -22.38 26.77 -6.83
CA GLU A 113 -23.63 26.29 -6.21
C GLU A 113 -23.38 25.35 -5.01
N GLY A 114 -22.11 25.14 -4.63
CA GLY A 114 -21.77 24.34 -3.45
C GLY A 114 -21.57 22.85 -3.75
N ASN A 115 -21.47 22.44 -5.01
CA ASN A 115 -21.16 21.05 -5.38
C ASN A 115 -19.67 20.79 -5.18
N GLU A 116 -19.33 19.82 -4.33
CA GLU A 116 -17.93 19.53 -4.01
C GLU A 116 -17.23 18.74 -5.13
N PHE A 117 -15.95 19.07 -5.36
CA PHE A 117 -15.01 18.35 -6.21
C PHE A 117 -13.58 18.46 -5.64
N CYS A 118 -12.70 17.52 -5.97
CA CYS A 118 -11.29 17.57 -5.56
C CYS A 118 -10.40 18.10 -6.67
N VAL A 119 -9.32 18.77 -6.27
CA VAL A 119 -8.16 19.03 -7.13
C VAL A 119 -7.00 18.21 -6.59
N GLU A 120 -6.63 17.20 -7.37
CA GLU A 120 -5.52 16.30 -7.09
C GLU A 120 -4.20 16.91 -7.58
N ARG A 121 -3.11 16.19 -7.32
CA ARG A 121 -1.81 16.49 -7.91
C ARG A 121 -1.79 16.16 -9.39
N SER A 122 -1.12 17.01 -10.17
CA SER A 122 -0.81 16.74 -11.58
C SER A 122 0.02 15.46 -11.75
N ALA A 123 0.01 14.91 -12.96
CA ALA A 123 0.87 13.77 -13.29
C ALA A 123 2.35 14.07 -13.00
N ALA A 124 2.82 15.28 -13.35
CA ALA A 124 4.20 15.70 -13.11
C ALA A 124 4.56 15.83 -11.62
N GLU A 125 3.63 16.22 -10.76
CA GLU A 125 3.83 16.26 -9.31
C GLU A 125 3.87 14.83 -8.71
N ARG A 126 3.11 13.89 -9.28
CA ARG A 126 3.12 12.48 -8.84
C ARG A 126 4.35 11.72 -9.32
N ASP A 127 4.86 12.02 -10.51
CA ASP A 127 6.09 11.41 -11.05
C ASP A 127 7.35 11.87 -10.30
N GLN A 128 7.27 12.99 -9.58
CA GLN A 128 8.32 13.49 -8.69
C GLN A 128 8.26 12.88 -7.29
N ASP A 129 7.17 12.19 -6.96
CA ASP A 129 7.12 11.46 -5.70
C ASP A 129 8.17 10.35 -5.73
N PRO A 130 9.00 10.22 -4.68
CA PRO A 130 9.56 8.91 -4.39
C PRO A 130 8.38 7.92 -4.25
N PRO A 131 8.52 6.65 -4.68
CA PRO A 131 7.45 5.66 -4.56
C PRO A 131 6.84 5.74 -3.16
N THR A 132 5.53 5.97 -3.08
CA THR A 132 4.84 6.42 -1.86
C THR A 132 5.16 5.49 -0.68
N ASP A 133 6.03 5.98 0.21
CA ASP A 133 6.21 5.52 1.58
C ASP A 133 5.06 6.14 2.39
N SER A 134 4.21 5.28 2.98
CA SER A 134 3.11 5.66 3.86
C SER A 134 3.59 6.32 5.17
N GLY A 135 4.89 6.52 5.35
CA GLY A 135 5.46 7.36 6.38
C GLY A 135 5.99 6.61 7.60
N ASP A 136 5.97 5.28 7.60
CA ASP A 136 6.55 4.50 8.70
C ASP A 136 7.60 3.49 8.23
N ARG A 137 7.79 3.30 6.91
CA ARG A 137 8.87 2.47 6.39
C ARG A 137 9.05 2.57 4.87
N PRO A 138 10.24 2.98 4.41
CA PRO A 138 10.50 3.10 2.98
C PRO A 138 10.40 1.71 2.33
N TYR A 139 9.47 1.59 1.39
CA TYR A 139 9.40 0.43 0.51
C TYR A 139 10.71 0.33 -0.28
N PRO A 140 11.21 -0.88 -0.59
CA PRO A 140 12.41 -1.01 -1.42
C PRO A 140 12.21 -0.31 -2.78
N PRO A 141 13.29 0.18 -3.42
CA PRO A 141 13.22 0.99 -4.64
C PRO A 141 12.73 0.22 -5.88
N ILE A 142 11.43 -0.04 -5.95
CA ILE A 142 10.77 -0.95 -6.91
C ILE A 142 10.94 -0.62 -8.40
N HIS A 143 11.36 0.61 -8.72
CA HIS A 143 11.49 1.07 -10.11
C HIS A 143 12.94 1.29 -10.56
N ALA A 144 13.92 1.15 -9.66
CA ALA A 144 15.29 1.59 -9.90
C ALA A 144 16.34 0.47 -9.73
N VAL A 145 15.92 -0.77 -9.53
CA VAL A 145 16.82 -1.88 -9.16
C VAL A 145 16.51 -3.16 -9.94
N ASP A 146 17.48 -4.06 -10.01
CA ASP A 146 17.35 -5.35 -10.70
C ASP A 146 16.55 -6.39 -9.88
N GLU A 147 16.27 -7.56 -10.48
CA GLU A 147 15.49 -8.63 -9.83
C GLU A 147 16.10 -9.07 -8.49
N ARG A 148 17.43 -9.19 -8.40
CA ARG A 148 18.11 -9.64 -7.17
C ARG A 148 17.95 -8.60 -6.07
N GLN A 149 18.20 -7.34 -6.41
CA GLN A 149 18.02 -6.21 -5.51
C GLN A 149 16.56 -6.05 -5.04
N LEU A 150 15.57 -6.34 -5.91
CA LEU A 150 14.16 -6.38 -5.52
C LEU A 150 13.88 -7.49 -4.51
N LEU A 151 14.34 -8.72 -4.76
CA LEU A 151 14.11 -9.86 -3.87
C LEU A 151 14.78 -9.65 -2.51
N GLU A 152 16.04 -9.23 -2.49
CA GLU A 152 16.78 -8.91 -1.26
C GLU A 152 16.10 -7.77 -0.50
N GLY A 153 15.79 -6.66 -1.19
CA GLY A 153 15.15 -5.50 -0.59
C GLY A 153 13.76 -5.80 -0.04
N MET A 154 12.95 -6.61 -0.74
CA MET A 154 11.64 -7.05 -0.25
C MET A 154 11.75 -7.94 0.97
N LEU A 155 12.70 -8.87 1.01
CA LEU A 155 12.89 -9.75 2.16
C LEU A 155 13.40 -8.98 3.38
N ASP A 156 14.37 -8.07 3.21
CA ASP A 156 14.81 -7.18 4.29
C ASP A 156 13.68 -6.25 4.75
N TRP A 157 12.80 -5.83 3.82
CA TRP A 157 11.54 -5.16 4.14
C TRP A 157 10.53 -6.08 4.85
N TYR A 158 10.64 -7.40 4.92
CA TYR A 158 9.79 -8.16 5.87
C TYR A 158 10.49 -8.40 7.20
N ARG A 159 11.80 -8.66 7.17
CA ARG A 159 12.65 -8.87 8.35
C ARG A 159 12.62 -7.69 9.34
N ASP A 160 12.80 -6.47 8.86
CA ASP A 160 12.75 -5.29 9.74
C ASP A 160 11.32 -5.02 10.27
N GLY A 161 10.28 -5.54 9.60
CA GLY A 161 8.89 -5.44 10.04
C GLY A 161 8.66 -6.35 11.24
N VAL A 162 9.18 -7.57 11.16
CA VAL A 162 9.23 -8.53 12.27
C VAL A 162 9.95 -7.90 13.47
N GLN A 163 11.14 -7.33 13.27
CA GLN A 163 11.91 -6.68 14.34
C GLN A 163 11.15 -5.57 15.06
N ARG A 164 10.57 -4.63 14.31
CA ARG A 164 9.74 -3.57 14.88
C ARG A 164 8.54 -4.13 15.64
N LYS A 165 7.89 -5.18 15.11
CA LYS A 165 6.70 -5.78 15.72
C LYS A 165 6.97 -6.49 17.04
N VAL A 166 8.20 -6.94 17.27
CA VAL A 166 8.57 -7.61 18.52
C VAL A 166 9.33 -6.73 19.50
N ALA A 167 9.66 -5.50 19.11
CA ALA A 167 10.28 -4.52 19.98
C ALA A 167 9.38 -4.18 21.19
N GLY A 168 9.97 -4.15 22.39
CA GLY A 168 9.31 -3.70 23.61
C GLY A 168 8.32 -4.69 24.25
N VAL A 169 8.35 -5.94 23.79
CA VAL A 169 7.31 -6.91 24.14
C VAL A 169 7.56 -7.53 25.48
N SER A 170 6.51 -7.56 26.31
CA SER A 170 6.62 -8.17 27.63
C SER A 170 6.82 -9.70 27.53
N PRO A 171 7.60 -10.31 28.45
CA PRO A 171 7.75 -11.76 28.52
C PRO A 171 6.42 -12.51 28.71
N PHE A 172 5.40 -11.85 29.26
CA PHE A 172 4.04 -12.39 29.38
C PHE A 172 3.36 -12.45 28.01
N HIS A 173 3.34 -11.33 27.27
CA HIS A 173 2.72 -11.27 25.93
C HIS A 173 3.41 -12.16 24.90
N ALA A 174 4.73 -12.35 25.03
CA ALA A 174 5.51 -13.23 24.17
C ALA A 174 4.98 -14.67 24.10
N ARG A 175 4.41 -15.18 25.20
CA ARG A 175 3.99 -16.58 25.38
C ARG A 175 2.47 -16.77 25.38
N MET A 176 1.70 -15.70 25.18
CA MET A 176 0.24 -15.82 25.15
C MET A 176 -0.21 -16.56 23.90
N THR A 177 -1.26 -17.36 24.06
CA THR A 177 -1.90 -18.15 22.99
C THR A 177 -3.37 -17.74 22.83
N PRO A 178 -3.65 -16.51 22.37
CA PRO A 178 -5.03 -16.02 22.27
C PRO A 178 -5.83 -16.74 21.17
N LEU A 179 -5.15 -17.44 20.26
CA LEU A 179 -5.74 -18.21 19.17
C LEU A 179 -5.76 -19.71 19.49
N ARG A 180 -6.75 -20.42 18.95
CA ARG A 180 -6.90 -21.88 19.12
C ARG A 180 -5.74 -22.70 18.56
N SER A 181 -4.97 -22.14 17.62
CA SER A 181 -3.79 -22.78 17.06
C SER A 181 -2.67 -22.97 18.08
N GLY A 182 -2.69 -22.26 19.22
CA GLY A 182 -1.60 -22.31 20.20
C GLY A 182 -0.36 -21.51 19.78
N THR A 183 -0.43 -20.74 18.69
CA THR A 183 0.67 -19.91 18.20
C THR A 183 1.03 -18.82 19.21
N THR A 184 2.33 -18.69 19.50
CA THR A 184 2.89 -17.61 20.34
C THR A 184 3.82 -16.74 19.54
N ILE A 185 4.08 -15.53 20.04
CA ILE A 185 4.98 -14.60 19.36
C ILE A 185 6.43 -15.06 19.51
N ALA A 186 6.80 -15.59 20.67
CA ALA A 186 8.09 -16.24 20.87
C ALA A 186 8.31 -17.36 19.86
N GLY A 187 7.33 -18.25 19.70
CA GLY A 187 7.38 -19.35 18.74
C GLY A 187 7.53 -18.87 17.30
N LEU A 188 6.78 -17.83 16.89
CA LEU A 188 6.90 -17.27 15.54
C LEU A 188 8.30 -16.71 15.23
N ILE A 189 8.96 -16.05 16.19
CA ILE A 189 10.32 -15.54 15.99
C ILE A 189 11.33 -16.67 15.87
N LYS A 190 11.24 -17.68 16.74
CA LYS A 190 12.14 -18.83 16.67
C LYS A 190 11.93 -19.65 15.40
N HIS A 191 10.68 -19.78 14.97
CA HIS A 191 10.32 -20.41 13.70
C HIS A 191 10.89 -19.65 12.49
N LEU A 192 10.75 -18.32 12.44
CA LEU A 192 11.32 -17.52 11.35
C LEU A 192 12.85 -17.65 11.30
N ALA A 193 13.53 -17.75 12.44
CA ALA A 193 14.97 -18.02 12.50
C ALA A 193 15.33 -19.41 11.92
N LEU A 194 14.57 -20.44 12.27
CA LEU A 194 14.73 -21.78 11.71
C LEU A 194 14.53 -21.80 10.19
N VAL A 195 13.50 -21.11 9.68
CA VAL A 195 13.19 -21.08 8.25
C VAL A 195 14.31 -20.38 7.46
N GLU A 196 14.87 -19.29 7.97
CA GLU A 196 16.03 -18.62 7.38
C GLU A 196 17.23 -19.57 7.23
N ASP A 197 17.65 -20.20 8.34
CA ASP A 197 18.80 -21.11 8.35
C ASP A 197 18.54 -22.36 7.49
N SER A 198 17.36 -22.98 7.62
CA SER A 198 17.07 -24.24 6.91
C SER A 198 17.03 -24.05 5.40
N TRP A 199 16.48 -22.93 4.89
CA TRP A 199 16.36 -22.73 3.45
C TRP A 199 17.63 -22.20 2.80
N PHE A 200 18.27 -21.19 3.39
CA PHE A 200 19.46 -20.59 2.80
C PHE A 200 20.74 -21.35 3.15
N ASP A 201 20.97 -21.65 4.43
CA ASP A 201 22.24 -22.26 4.87
C ASP A 201 22.21 -23.79 4.70
N GLY A 202 21.19 -24.46 5.23
CA GLY A 202 21.07 -25.91 5.19
C GLY A 202 20.76 -26.48 3.80
N ARG A 203 19.70 -26.00 3.15
CA ARG A 203 19.22 -26.55 1.87
C ARG A 203 19.90 -25.93 0.65
N PHE A 204 19.96 -24.60 0.57
CA PHE A 204 20.56 -23.94 -0.59
C PHE A 204 22.08 -24.10 -0.59
N ALA A 205 22.79 -23.64 0.44
CA ALA A 205 24.25 -23.74 0.52
C ALA A 205 24.76 -25.15 0.85
N GLY A 206 23.93 -26.01 1.48
CA GLY A 206 24.31 -27.38 1.84
C GLY A 206 25.20 -27.46 3.08
N ASN A 207 25.20 -26.42 3.92
CA ASN A 207 25.96 -26.38 5.15
C ASN A 207 25.31 -27.25 6.24
N ALA A 208 26.08 -27.57 7.27
CA ALA A 208 25.52 -28.19 8.46
C ALA A 208 24.66 -27.16 9.20
N GLU A 209 23.47 -27.57 9.62
CA GLU A 209 22.57 -26.71 10.39
C GLU A 209 23.30 -26.13 11.63
N PRO A 210 23.16 -24.83 11.93
CA PRO A 210 23.74 -24.24 13.13
C PRO A 210 23.02 -24.70 14.40
N GLU A 211 23.64 -24.46 15.56
CA GLU A 211 22.92 -24.54 16.84
C GLU A 211 21.88 -23.40 16.92
N PRO A 212 20.68 -23.65 17.49
CA PRO A 212 20.30 -24.86 18.22
C PRO A 212 19.69 -25.98 17.34
N TRP A 213 19.52 -25.77 16.04
CA TRP A 213 18.82 -26.70 15.15
C TRP A 213 19.55 -28.04 15.02
N ALA A 214 20.89 -28.02 15.05
CA ALA A 214 21.74 -29.20 14.98
C ALA A 214 21.50 -30.20 16.11
N SER A 215 21.21 -29.72 17.32
CA SER A 215 21.02 -30.55 18.52
C SER A 215 19.57 -30.68 18.97
N ALA A 216 18.64 -30.04 18.26
CA ALA A 216 17.23 -30.07 18.59
C ALA A 216 16.64 -31.50 18.49
N PRO A 217 15.75 -31.89 19.41
CA PRO A 217 15.19 -33.24 19.51
C PRO A 217 14.03 -33.45 18.52
N TRP A 218 14.29 -33.25 17.22
CA TRP A 218 13.27 -33.30 16.16
C TRP A 218 12.49 -34.63 16.08
N ASP A 219 13.10 -35.74 16.50
CA ASP A 219 12.46 -37.06 16.55
C ASP A 219 11.38 -37.16 17.65
N ASP A 220 11.52 -36.37 18.72
CA ASP A 220 10.60 -36.37 19.86
C ASP A 220 9.54 -35.24 19.75
N ASP A 221 9.89 -34.13 19.10
CA ASP A 221 9.04 -32.95 18.94
C ASP A 221 9.31 -32.27 17.58
N GLU A 222 8.39 -32.45 16.63
CA GLU A 222 8.51 -31.88 15.27
C GLU A 222 8.36 -30.35 15.26
N ASP A 223 7.65 -29.79 16.24
CA ASP A 223 7.44 -28.34 16.41
C ASP A 223 8.29 -27.80 17.58
N TRP A 224 9.44 -28.43 17.83
CA TRP A 224 10.31 -28.11 18.96
C TRP A 224 10.67 -26.63 19.03
N GLU A 225 10.91 -25.98 17.91
CA GLU A 225 11.23 -24.56 17.86
C GLU A 225 10.08 -23.69 18.37
N PHE A 226 8.83 -24.06 18.07
CA PHE A 226 7.67 -23.35 18.58
C PHE A 226 7.47 -23.58 20.08
N HIS A 227 7.63 -24.82 20.54
CA HIS A 227 7.39 -25.17 21.94
C HIS A 227 8.49 -24.61 22.86
N SER A 228 9.77 -24.83 22.51
CA SER A 228 10.94 -24.41 23.30
C SER A 228 11.09 -22.89 23.41
N ALA A 229 10.64 -22.14 22.40
CA ALA A 229 10.67 -20.67 22.42
C ALA A 229 9.95 -20.07 23.64
N ASN A 230 8.96 -20.76 24.20
CA ASN A 230 8.21 -20.25 25.36
C ASN A 230 9.02 -20.21 26.65
N ASP A 231 10.14 -20.93 26.72
CA ASP A 231 11.04 -20.96 27.87
C ASP A 231 12.26 -20.03 27.70
N GLU A 232 12.36 -19.34 26.57
CA GLU A 232 13.49 -18.49 26.21
C GLU A 232 13.16 -16.99 26.37
N PRO A 233 14.16 -16.15 26.69
CA PRO A 233 13.97 -14.70 26.71
C PRO A 233 13.82 -14.16 25.28
N MET A 234 12.91 -13.19 25.09
CA MET A 234 12.64 -12.61 23.76
C MET A 234 13.89 -12.01 23.12
N GLU A 235 14.78 -11.42 23.91
CA GLU A 235 16.03 -10.83 23.43
C GLU A 235 16.94 -11.88 22.80
N ALA A 236 16.96 -13.11 23.34
CA ALA A 236 17.73 -14.21 22.74
C ALA A 236 17.09 -14.69 21.43
N LEU A 237 15.76 -14.75 21.38
CA LEU A 237 15.03 -15.13 20.15
C LEU A 237 15.23 -14.12 19.03
N ILE A 238 15.19 -12.82 19.36
CA ILE A 238 15.47 -11.72 18.43
C ILE A 238 16.90 -11.82 17.91
N THR A 239 17.87 -12.04 18.80
CA THR A 239 19.29 -12.23 18.42
C THR A 239 19.46 -13.43 17.50
N LEU A 240 18.84 -14.56 17.84
CA LEU A 240 18.87 -15.77 17.01
C LEU A 240 18.31 -15.51 15.60
N TYR A 241 17.20 -14.76 15.51
CA TYR A 241 16.61 -14.37 14.23
C TYR A 241 17.52 -13.43 13.41
N ASP A 242 18.12 -12.43 14.04
CA ASP A 242 19.05 -11.52 13.37
C ASP A 242 20.29 -12.25 12.82
N GLU A 243 20.85 -13.16 13.61
CA GLU A 243 21.98 -13.97 13.19
C GLU A 243 21.62 -14.93 12.04
N ALA A 244 20.41 -15.50 12.05
CA ALA A 244 19.90 -16.34 10.96
C ALA A 244 19.70 -15.53 9.67
N CYS A 245 19.15 -14.32 9.76
CA CYS A 245 19.03 -13.40 8.63
C CYS A 245 20.40 -13.06 8.02
N GLU A 246 21.42 -12.89 8.86
CA GLU A 246 22.78 -12.61 8.40
C GLU A 246 23.44 -13.82 7.75
N ARG A 247 23.28 -15.02 8.31
CA ARG A 247 23.73 -16.26 7.66
C ARG A 247 23.05 -16.47 6.32
N SER A 248 21.75 -16.20 6.23
CA SER A 248 20.97 -16.25 4.99
C SER A 248 21.54 -15.32 3.90
N ARG A 249 21.90 -14.07 4.26
CA ARG A 249 22.61 -13.15 3.35
C ARG A 249 23.98 -13.69 2.92
N GLN A 250 24.74 -14.28 3.83
CA GLN A 250 26.05 -14.85 3.54
C GLN A 250 25.98 -16.08 2.64
N ALA A 251 25.00 -16.97 2.86
CA ALA A 251 24.77 -18.16 2.06
C ALA A 251 24.36 -17.80 0.61
N ALA A 252 23.62 -16.70 0.42
CA ALA A 252 23.27 -16.20 -0.91
C ALA A 252 24.37 -15.37 -1.58
N ALA A 253 25.40 -14.95 -0.83
CA ALA A 253 26.43 -14.06 -1.36
C ALA A 253 27.32 -14.78 -2.38
N GLY A 254 27.50 -14.18 -3.55
CA GLY A 254 28.32 -14.75 -4.63
C GLY A 254 27.64 -15.82 -5.46
N HIS A 255 26.34 -16.06 -5.23
CA HIS A 255 25.50 -16.94 -6.04
C HIS A 255 24.57 -16.17 -6.97
N GLU A 256 24.29 -16.76 -8.13
CA GLU A 256 23.32 -16.25 -9.08
C GLU A 256 21.91 -16.74 -8.73
N LEU A 257 20.88 -15.99 -9.12
CA LEU A 257 19.48 -16.34 -8.81
C LEU A 257 19.04 -17.71 -9.37
N ASP A 258 19.71 -18.19 -10.42
CA ASP A 258 19.44 -19.47 -11.06
C ASP A 258 20.29 -20.64 -10.53
N ASP A 259 21.21 -20.39 -9.59
CA ASP A 259 21.98 -21.44 -8.94
C ASP A 259 21.04 -22.38 -8.17
N LEU A 260 21.24 -23.69 -8.33
CA LEU A 260 20.43 -24.73 -7.71
C LEU A 260 20.91 -25.01 -6.28
N ALA A 261 19.95 -25.26 -5.39
CA ALA A 261 20.20 -25.69 -4.04
C ALA A 261 21.01 -27.00 -3.99
N VAL A 262 21.95 -27.10 -3.06
CA VAL A 262 22.83 -28.26 -2.89
C VAL A 262 22.09 -29.45 -2.24
N ASN A 263 21.14 -29.19 -1.35
CA ASN A 263 20.44 -30.22 -0.57
C ASN A 263 18.90 -30.08 -0.66
N SER A 264 18.35 -30.44 -1.82
CA SER A 264 16.91 -30.41 -2.14
C SER A 264 16.23 -31.77 -1.96
N THR A 265 16.06 -32.24 -0.72
CA THR A 265 15.56 -33.61 -0.42
C THR A 265 14.15 -33.95 -0.97
N ARG A 266 13.29 -32.95 -1.23
CA ARG A 266 11.92 -33.16 -1.75
C ARG A 266 11.68 -32.62 -3.17
N ARG A 267 12.32 -31.53 -3.55
CA ARG A 267 12.18 -30.88 -4.87
C ARG A 267 13.33 -29.90 -5.08
N ASP A 268 13.97 -29.97 -6.24
CA ASP A 268 15.00 -29.02 -6.67
C ASP A 268 14.42 -27.60 -6.77
N PHE A 269 15.16 -26.64 -6.25
CA PHE A 269 14.82 -25.23 -6.31
C PHE A 269 16.10 -24.40 -6.52
N ASN A 270 15.95 -23.20 -7.06
CA ASN A 270 17.05 -22.24 -7.22
C ASN A 270 17.01 -21.13 -6.17
N LEU A 271 18.07 -20.34 -6.07
CA LEU A 271 18.16 -19.21 -5.14
C LEU A 271 16.97 -18.24 -5.27
N ARG A 272 16.50 -17.99 -6.50
CA ARG A 272 15.30 -17.17 -6.74
C ARG A 272 14.07 -17.70 -6.00
N PHE A 273 13.84 -19.00 -6.05
CA PHE A 273 12.75 -19.63 -5.32
C PHE A 273 12.95 -19.51 -3.80
N ALA A 274 14.18 -19.65 -3.30
CA ALA A 274 14.48 -19.48 -1.88
C ALA A 274 14.07 -18.09 -1.37
N TYR A 275 14.44 -17.03 -2.10
CA TYR A 275 14.00 -15.66 -1.78
C TYR A 275 12.49 -15.51 -1.83
N LEU A 276 11.83 -15.97 -2.89
CA LEU A 276 10.37 -15.87 -3.02
C LEU A 276 9.65 -16.58 -1.88
N HIS A 277 10.15 -17.76 -1.50
CA HIS A 277 9.58 -18.52 -0.39
C HIS A 277 9.79 -17.79 0.95
N LEU A 278 10.99 -17.27 1.24
CA LEU A 278 11.23 -16.54 2.49
C LEU A 278 10.46 -15.22 2.57
N ILE A 279 10.27 -14.52 1.45
CA ILE A 279 9.40 -13.34 1.39
C ILE A 279 7.97 -13.74 1.81
N GLU A 280 7.46 -14.83 1.25
CA GLU A 280 6.11 -15.32 1.51
C GLU A 280 5.92 -15.78 2.96
N GLU A 281 6.84 -16.60 3.47
CA GLU A 281 6.83 -17.07 4.86
C GLU A 281 6.93 -15.89 5.85
N THR A 282 7.89 -14.98 5.64
CA THR A 282 8.08 -13.83 6.54
C THR A 282 6.88 -12.89 6.51
N ALA A 283 6.32 -12.60 5.33
CA ALA A 283 5.12 -11.78 5.21
C ALA A 283 3.90 -12.41 5.89
N ARG A 284 3.69 -13.72 5.70
CA ARG A 284 2.59 -14.47 6.33
C ARG A 284 2.70 -14.42 7.85
N HIS A 285 3.88 -14.66 8.40
CA HIS A 285 4.09 -14.66 9.84
C HIS A 285 4.10 -13.25 10.44
N LEU A 286 4.53 -12.23 9.69
CA LEU A 286 4.37 -10.84 10.12
C LEU A 286 2.88 -10.48 10.30
N GLY A 287 2.01 -10.91 9.38
CA GLY A 287 0.56 -10.74 9.56
C GLY A 287 0.01 -11.47 10.79
N HIS A 288 0.54 -12.64 11.13
CA HIS A 288 0.21 -13.31 12.40
C HIS A 288 0.71 -12.53 13.62
N LEU A 289 1.93 -11.96 13.56
CA LEU A 289 2.48 -11.12 14.62
C LEU A 289 1.63 -9.88 14.85
N ASP A 290 1.11 -9.25 13.79
CA ASP A 290 0.20 -8.11 13.90
C ASP A 290 -1.07 -8.45 14.68
N ALA A 291 -1.74 -9.55 14.31
CA ALA A 291 -2.95 -9.99 15.02
C ALA A 291 -2.66 -10.35 16.49
N LEU A 292 -1.53 -11.02 16.75
CA LEU A 292 -1.16 -11.39 18.12
C LEU A 292 -0.75 -10.17 18.96
N ARG A 293 -0.17 -9.14 18.35
CA ARG A 293 0.16 -7.87 19.03
C ARG A 293 -1.06 -7.06 19.38
N GLU A 294 -1.99 -6.92 18.44
CA GLU A 294 -3.25 -6.23 18.66
C GLU A 294 -4.01 -6.88 19.83
N LEU A 295 -4.07 -8.22 19.85
CA LEU A 295 -4.70 -8.96 20.94
C LEU A 295 -3.95 -8.87 22.28
N ALA A 296 -2.64 -8.62 22.26
CA ALA A 296 -1.82 -8.59 23.45
C ALA A 296 -1.84 -7.23 24.17
N ASP A 297 -1.65 -6.14 23.44
CA ASP A 297 -1.54 -4.79 24.02
C ASP A 297 -2.20 -3.69 23.19
N GLY A 298 -2.94 -4.05 22.13
CA GLY A 298 -3.60 -3.10 21.25
C GLY A 298 -2.67 -2.41 20.26
N SER A 299 -1.37 -2.74 20.24
CA SER A 299 -0.46 -2.29 19.19
C SER A 299 -0.87 -2.92 17.87
N ILE A 300 -1.26 -2.09 16.91
CA ILE A 300 -1.62 -2.53 15.56
C ILE A 300 -0.37 -2.65 14.67
N GLY A 301 -0.58 -3.02 13.40
CA GLY A 301 0.36 -3.15 12.27
C GLY A 301 1.40 -2.03 12.11
N GLU A 302 2.03 -1.91 10.95
CA GLU A 302 2.22 -0.52 10.50
C GLU A 302 0.85 0.18 10.45
#